data_AF-A0A6F8XTV4-F1
#
_entry.id   AF-A0A6F8XTV4-F1
#
_cell.length_a   1.000
_cell.length_b   1.000
_cell.length_c   1.000
_cell.angle_alpha   90.00
_cell.angle_beta   90.00
_cell.angle_gamma   90.00
#
_symmetry.space_group_name_H-M   'P 1'
#
loop_
_entity.id
_entity.type
_entity.pdbx_description
1 polymer ?
#
loop_
_entity_poly.entity_id
_entity_poly.type
_entity_poly.pdbx_seq_one_letter_code
_entity_poly.pdbx_strand_id
1 'polypeptide(L)'
;MNPTTPEAAIAAVLPAALELTTAYTAASDDPSLYWQTMRRVLGESMDGADPATAMAQLIFGLSALSGILLDDLAEHTGQDRAALLAEIHRAYLTG
;
A
#
# COMPACT_ATOMS: atom_id res chain seq x y z
N MET A 1 9.65 -16.63 8.01
CA MET A 1 9.08 -17.82 7.34
C MET A 1 8.67 -17.40 5.94
N ASN A 2 9.16 -18.05 4.89
CA ASN A 2 8.82 -17.67 3.52
C ASN A 2 7.34 -18.00 3.28
N PRO A 3 6.48 -17.05 2.86
CA PRO A 3 5.07 -17.34 2.63
C PRO A 3 4.94 -18.37 1.49
N THR A 4 4.21 -19.46 1.75
CA THR A 4 4.07 -20.59 0.82
C THR A 4 2.95 -20.39 -0.20
N THR A 5 2.17 -19.31 -0.10
CA THR A 5 1.13 -18.94 -1.07
C THR A 5 1.13 -17.42 -1.34
N PRO A 6 0.61 -16.96 -2.49
CA PRO A 6 0.46 -15.54 -2.80
C PRO A 6 -0.35 -14.77 -1.75
N GLU A 7 -1.41 -15.36 -1.22
CA GLU A 7 -2.28 -14.76 -0.21
C GLU A 7 -1.54 -14.55 1.11
N ALA A 8 -0.73 -15.53 1.51
CA ALA A 8 0.12 -15.41 2.70
C ALA A 8 1.19 -14.33 2.51
N ALA A 9 1.72 -14.17 1.29
CA ALA A 9 2.67 -13.12 0.97
C ALA A 9 2.03 -11.74 1.05
N ILE A 10 0.81 -11.58 0.52
CA ILE A 10 0.03 -10.34 0.61
C ILE A 10 -0.30 -10.02 2.08
N ALA A 11 -0.83 -10.99 2.83
CA ALA A 11 -1.19 -10.81 4.23
C ALA A 11 -0.02 -10.34 5.11
N ALA A 12 1.21 -10.78 4.80
CA ALA A 12 2.41 -10.39 5.53
C ALA A 12 2.79 -8.90 5.34
N VAL A 13 2.45 -8.30 4.20
CA VAL A 13 2.85 -6.91 3.86
C VAL A 13 1.71 -5.89 3.97
N LEU A 14 0.46 -6.34 4.06
CA LEU A 14 -0.71 -5.47 4.17
C LEU A 14 -0.71 -4.55 5.39
N PRO A 15 -0.35 -4.99 6.62
CA PRO A 15 -0.34 -4.11 7.79
C PRO A 15 0.57 -2.90 7.61
N ALA A 16 1.78 -3.11 7.10
CA ALA A 16 2.75 -2.07 6.81
C ALA A 16 2.23 -1.08 5.75
N ALA A 17 1.59 -1.58 4.70
CA ALA A 17 0.99 -0.75 3.65
C ALA A 17 -0.16 0.12 4.18
N LEU A 18 -1.09 -0.47 4.94
CA LEU A 18 -2.22 0.24 5.56
C LEU A 18 -1.75 1.34 6.50
N GLU A 19 -0.74 1.03 7.30
CA GLU A 19 -0.16 1.98 8.24
C GLU A 19 0.49 3.17 7.53
N LEU A 20 1.23 2.93 6.45
CA LEU A 20 1.84 4.00 5.67
C LEU A 20 0.79 4.87 4.94
N THR A 21 -0.25 4.25 4.38
CA THR A 21 -1.37 4.99 3.75
C THR A 21 -2.11 5.84 4.78
N THR A 22 -2.33 5.32 5.99
CA THR A 22 -2.96 6.08 7.10
C THR A 22 -2.07 7.24 7.55
N ALA A 23 -0.76 7.01 7.62
CA ALA A 23 0.19 8.07 7.95
C ALA A 23 0.24 9.17 6.87
N TYR A 24 0.06 8.79 5.59
CA TYR A 24 0.00 9.74 4.49
C TYR A 24 -1.24 10.65 4.57
N THR A 25 -2.41 10.12 4.92
CA THR A 25 -3.63 10.94 5.04
C THR A 25 -3.56 11.91 6.22
N ALA A 26 -2.86 11.54 7.30
CA ALA A 26 -2.59 12.42 8.44
C ALA A 26 -1.44 13.42 8.20
N ALA A 27 -0.69 13.27 7.10
CA ALA A 27 0.49 14.11 6.83
C ALA A 27 0.14 15.57 6.48
N SER A 28 -1.12 15.87 6.15
CA SER A 28 -1.59 17.25 6.01
C SER A 28 -1.51 18.03 7.32
N ASP A 29 -1.66 17.33 8.45
CA ASP A 29 -1.67 17.92 9.78
C ASP A 29 -0.30 17.79 10.46
N ASP A 30 0.40 16.67 10.25
CA ASP A 30 1.78 16.46 10.69
C ASP A 30 2.62 15.77 9.60
N PRO A 31 3.36 16.54 8.78
CA PRO A 31 4.22 15.98 7.73
C PRO A 31 5.32 15.04 8.25
N SER A 32 5.69 15.15 9.53
CA SER A 32 6.74 14.32 10.12
C SER A 32 6.26 12.89 10.38
N LEU A 33 4.96 12.70 10.58
CA LEU A 33 4.34 11.42 10.90
C LEU A 33 4.52 10.40 9.77
N TYR A 34 4.38 10.82 8.51
CA TYR A 34 4.64 9.98 7.35
C TYR A 34 6.08 9.43 7.35
N TRP A 35 7.07 10.30 7.54
CA TRP A 35 8.48 9.90 7.49
C TRP A 35 8.93 9.08 8.71
N GLN A 36 8.30 9.29 9.87
CA GLN A 36 8.54 8.47 11.05
C GLN A 36 7.96 7.06 10.85
N THR A 37 6.71 6.97 10.37
CA THR A 37 6.06 5.70 10.04
C THR A 37 6.83 4.94 8.97
N MET A 38 7.25 5.60 7.87
CA MET A 38 8.03 4.96 6.82
C MET A 38 9.34 4.37 7.35
N ARG A 39 10.08 5.13 8.18
CA ARG A 39 11.33 4.65 8.78
C ARG A 39 11.11 3.47 9.72
N ARG A 40 10.05 3.50 10.52
CA ARG A 40 9.71 2.40 11.43
C ARG A 40 9.26 1.17 10.65
N VAL A 41 8.36 1.30 9.70
CA VAL A 41 7.87 0.19 8.86
C VAL A 41 9.01 -0.48 8.12
N LEU A 42 9.91 0.31 7.51
CA LEU A 42 11.12 -0.22 6.89
C LEU A 42 12.01 -0.90 7.94
N GLY A 43 12.23 -0.28 9.10
CA GLY A 43 13.04 -0.83 10.19
C GLY A 43 12.51 -2.15 10.78
N GLU A 44 11.19 -2.28 10.95
CA GLU A 44 10.51 -3.48 11.47
C GLU A 44 10.46 -4.59 10.41
N SER A 45 10.29 -4.21 9.14
CA SER A 45 10.39 -5.14 8.00
C SER A 45 11.84 -5.56 7.71
N MET A 46 12.81 -4.83 8.27
CA MET A 46 14.26 -5.04 8.14
C MET A 46 14.86 -5.94 9.22
N ASP A 47 14.08 -6.52 10.15
CA ASP A 47 14.60 -7.55 11.06
C ASP A 47 14.92 -8.83 10.26
N GLY A 48 16.12 -8.85 9.63
CA GLY A 48 16.67 -9.95 8.85
C GLY A 48 16.67 -9.80 7.32
N ALA A 49 16.12 -8.72 6.75
CA ALA A 49 16.10 -8.48 5.29
C ALA A 49 17.03 -7.32 4.87
N ASP A 50 17.64 -7.39 3.69
CA ASP A 50 18.40 -6.27 3.15
C ASP A 50 17.47 -5.09 2.75
N PRO A 51 17.98 -3.84 2.66
CA PRO A 51 17.15 -2.67 2.37
C PRO A 51 16.38 -2.74 1.05
N ALA A 52 16.92 -3.40 0.01
CA ALA A 52 16.24 -3.52 -1.27
C ALA A 52 15.06 -4.48 -1.17
N THR A 53 15.23 -5.59 -0.44
CA THR A 53 14.16 -6.54 -0.14
C THR A 53 13.04 -5.89 0.68
N ALA A 54 13.37 -5.13 1.73
CA ALA A 54 12.38 -4.43 2.54
C ALA A 54 11.58 -3.39 1.72
N MET A 55 12.25 -2.63 0.86
CA MET A 55 11.60 -1.70 -0.05
C MET A 55 10.69 -2.41 -1.05
N ALA A 56 11.13 -3.54 -1.62
CA ALA A 56 10.32 -4.33 -2.53
C ALA A 56 9.06 -4.89 -1.86
N GLN A 57 9.18 -5.37 -0.62
CA GLN A 57 8.04 -5.84 0.18
C GLN A 57 7.04 -4.71 0.46
N LEU A 58 7.52 -3.51 0.78
CA LEU A 58 6.68 -2.34 0.98
C LEU A 58 5.93 -1.95 -0.30
N ILE A 59 6.64 -1.86 -1.44
CA ILE A 59 6.04 -1.55 -2.74
C ILE A 59 4.99 -2.62 -3.11
N PHE A 60 5.31 -3.89 -2.88
CA PHE A 60 4.39 -4.98 -3.11
C PHE A 60 3.13 -4.85 -2.24
N GLY A 61 3.28 -4.54 -0.94
CA GLY A 61 2.15 -4.32 -0.04
C GLY A 61 1.27 -3.14 -0.44
N LEU A 62 1.86 -2.01 -0.81
CA LEU A 62 1.12 -0.84 -1.31
C LEU A 62 0.36 -1.16 -2.60
N SER A 63 0.97 -1.94 -3.49
CA SER A 63 0.33 -2.36 -4.75
C SER A 63 -0.85 -3.30 -4.49
N ALA A 64 -0.68 -4.28 -3.58
CA ALA A 64 -1.74 -5.21 -3.20
C ALA A 64 -2.90 -4.48 -2.51
N LEU A 65 -2.60 -3.57 -1.58
CA LEU A 65 -3.60 -2.72 -0.92
C LEU A 65 -4.37 -1.86 -1.93
N SER A 66 -3.67 -1.26 -2.89
CA SER A 66 -4.33 -0.47 -3.95
C SER A 66 -5.28 -1.30 -4.79
N GLY A 67 -4.92 -2.57 -5.07
CA GLY A 67 -5.81 -3.52 -5.75
C GLY A 67 -7.07 -3.83 -4.93
N ILE A 68 -6.92 -4.13 -3.64
CA ILE A 68 -8.03 -4.41 -2.72
C ILE A 68 -8.98 -3.21 -2.63
N LEU A 69 -8.44 -2.01 -2.41
CA LEU A 69 -9.25 -0.79 -2.31
C LEU A 69 -9.98 -0.47 -3.63
N LEU A 70 -9.38 -0.80 -4.77
CA LEU A 70 -10.02 -0.64 -6.07
C LEU A 70 -11.16 -1.65 -6.26
N ASP A 71 -10.98 -2.89 -5.81
CA ASP A 71 -12.03 -3.93 -5.84
C ASP A 71 -13.20 -3.53 -4.93
N ASP A 72 -12.91 -3.10 -3.70
CA ASP A 72 -13.91 -2.59 -2.74
C ASP A 72 -14.67 -1.39 -3.31
N LEU A 73 -13.97 -0.46 -3.98
CA LEU A 73 -14.59 0.71 -4.61
C LEU A 73 -15.52 0.29 -5.76
N ALA A 74 -15.09 -0.64 -6.60
CA ALA A 74 -15.89 -1.17 -7.71
C ALA A 74 -17.17 -1.84 -7.21
N GLU A 75 -17.07 -2.65 -6.15
CA GLU A 75 -18.22 -3.27 -5.51
C GLU A 75 -19.18 -2.21 -4.95
N HIS A 76 -18.64 -1.19 -4.27
CA HIS A 76 -19.47 -0.17 -3.62
C HIS A 76 -20.18 0.77 -4.60
N THR A 77 -19.55 1.10 -5.73
CA THR A 77 -20.14 1.98 -6.75
C THR A 77 -20.93 1.22 -7.82
N GLY A 78 -20.82 -0.11 -7.86
CA GLY A 78 -21.39 -0.94 -8.93
C GLY A 78 -20.76 -0.68 -10.31
N GLN A 79 -19.59 -0.05 -10.36
CA GLN A 79 -18.87 0.24 -11.59
C GLN A 79 -17.90 -0.89 -11.95
N ASP A 80 -17.57 -0.98 -13.24
CA ASP A 80 -16.50 -1.86 -13.68
C ASP A 80 -15.14 -1.39 -13.14
N ARG A 81 -14.36 -2.34 -12.62
CA ARG A 81 -13.04 -2.10 -12.04
C ARG A 81 -12.07 -1.44 -13.01
N ALA A 82 -12.07 -1.84 -14.28
CA ALA A 82 -11.17 -1.27 -15.28
C ALA A 82 -11.61 0.15 -15.68
N ALA A 83 -12.92 0.41 -15.72
CA ALA A 83 -13.46 1.75 -15.91
C ALA A 83 -13.03 2.69 -14.76
N LEU A 84 -13.17 2.26 -13.51
CA LEU A 84 -12.72 3.02 -12.33
C LEU A 84 -11.22 3.31 -12.38
N LEU A 85 -10.40 2.31 -12.70
CA LEU A 85 -8.95 2.51 -12.84
C LEU A 85 -8.62 3.55 -13.92
N ALA A 86 -9.33 3.51 -15.06
CA ALA A 86 -9.15 4.49 -16.13
C ALA A 86 -9.56 5.90 -15.71
N GLU A 87 -10.61 6.04 -14.90
CA GLU A 87 -11.04 7.33 -14.34
C GLU A 87 -10.02 7.89 -13.34
N ILE A 88 -9.52 7.06 -12.41
CA ILE A 88 -8.47 7.44 -11.46
C ILE A 88 -7.20 7.86 -12.21
N HIS A 89 -6.80 7.08 -13.23
CA HIS A 89 -5.62 7.39 -14.05
C HIS A 89 -5.78 8.73 -14.79
N ARG A 90 -6.97 8.98 -15.35
CA ARG A 90 -7.27 10.25 -16.02
C ARG A 90 -7.18 11.41 -15.02
N ALA A 91 -7.81 11.29 -13.86
CA ALA A 91 -7.80 12.32 -12.82
C ALA A 91 -6.37 12.67 -12.37
N TYR A 92 -5.50 11.67 -12.23
CA TYR A 92 -4.10 11.87 -11.84
C TYR A 92 -3.25 12.56 -12.93
N LEU A 93 -3.54 12.32 -14.21
CA LEU A 93 -2.81 12.94 -15.32
C LEU A 93 -3.28 14.36 -15.66
N THR A 94 -4.53 14.68 -15.32
CA THR A 94 -5.14 15.98 -15.65
C THR A 94 -5.32 16.90 -14.44
N GLY A 95 -5.05 16.41 -13.24
CA GLY A 95 -5.14 17.14 -11.97
C GLY A 95 -3.90 17.96 -11.65
#